data_AF-A0AAV4I4C2-F1
#
_entry.id   AF-A0AAV4I4C2-F1
#
_cell.length_a   1.000
_cell.length_b   1.000
_cell.length_c   1.000
_cell.angle_alpha   90.00
_cell.angle_beta   90.00
_cell.angle_gamma   90.00
#
_symmetry.space_group_name_H-M   'P 1'
#
loop_
_entity.id
_entity.type
_entity.pdbx_description
1 polymer ?
#
loop_
_entity_poly.entity_id
_entity_poly.type
_entity_poly.pdbx_seq_one_letter_code
_entity_poly.pdbx_strand_id
1 'polypeptide(L)'
;MSAQVVRSDVPKIAVVLTDGNSQNEIETKNQGLEAAKAGITVISVGIDNKIRYQELLNIAAEDSGNVFNVTKFSDLDATVNEIGEKICEAVEKQKATKPVTKTPNTTEPVTETPETTEPVTETPKTPKSVT
;
A
#
# COMPACT_ATOMS: atom_id res chain seq x y z
N MET A 1 25.29 9.90 4.37
CA MET A 1 24.10 9.04 4.45
C MET A 1 22.89 9.94 4.27
N SER A 2 22.26 9.91 3.11
CA SER A 2 21.05 10.70 2.89
C SER A 2 19.94 10.11 3.74
N ALA A 3 19.37 10.90 4.65
CA ALA A 3 18.16 10.50 5.35
C ALA A 3 17.05 10.39 4.31
N GLN A 4 16.69 9.18 3.93
CA GLN A 4 15.44 8.96 3.22
C GLN A 4 14.32 9.40 4.16
N VAL A 5 13.48 10.32 3.70
CA VAL A 5 12.32 10.77 4.45
C VAL A 5 11.34 9.59 4.52
N VAL A 6 11.47 8.81 5.59
CA VAL A 6 10.54 7.73 5.91
C VAL A 6 9.33 8.38 6.56
N ARG A 7 8.16 8.29 5.91
CA ARG A 7 6.88 8.68 6.53
C ARG A 7 6.62 7.77 7.72
N SER A 8 6.88 8.29 8.92
CA SER A 8 6.81 7.53 10.17
C SER A 8 5.37 7.29 10.63
N ASP A 9 4.41 8.04 10.09
CA ASP A 9 2.99 8.04 10.39
C ASP A 9 2.15 7.19 9.44
N VAL A 10 2.76 6.61 8.40
CA VAL A 10 2.05 5.85 7.37
C VAL A 10 2.34 4.34 7.52
N PRO A 11 1.33 3.46 7.35
CA PRO A 11 1.53 2.03 7.31
C PRO A 11 2.50 1.61 6.19
N LYS A 12 3.38 0.65 6.49
CA LYS A 12 4.39 0.13 5.56
C LYS A 12 4.06 -1.32 5.24
N ILE A 13 3.72 -1.60 4.00
CA ILE A 13 3.38 -2.93 3.52
C ILE A 13 4.28 -3.26 2.33
N ALA A 14 4.88 -4.45 2.31
CA ALA A 14 5.62 -4.98 1.19
C ALA A 14 4.90 -6.22 0.66
N VAL A 15 4.67 -6.30 -0.65
CA VAL A 15 4.12 -7.48 -1.32
C VAL A 15 5.21 -8.03 -2.24
N VAL A 16 5.62 -9.27 -2.02
CA VAL A 16 6.70 -9.93 -2.76
C VAL A 16 6.10 -11.03 -3.63
N LEU A 17 6.29 -10.92 -4.94
CA LEU A 17 5.90 -11.96 -5.90
C LEU A 17 7.17 -12.73 -6.31
N THR A 18 7.11 -14.06 -6.30
CA THR A 18 8.21 -14.93 -6.75
C THR A 18 7.68 -16.17 -7.45
N ASP A 19 8.39 -16.64 -8.47
CA ASP A 19 8.13 -17.90 -9.20
C ASP A 19 9.11 -19.03 -8.81
N GLY A 20 10.02 -18.76 -7.88
CA GLY A 20 11.09 -19.68 -7.52
C GLY A 20 11.49 -19.67 -6.04
N ASN A 21 12.27 -20.68 -5.68
CA ASN A 21 12.94 -20.76 -4.38
C ASN A 21 14.12 -19.80 -4.33
N SER A 22 14.44 -19.27 -3.14
CA SER A 22 15.62 -18.43 -2.97
C SER A 22 16.90 -19.20 -3.24
N GLN A 23 17.90 -18.49 -3.76
CA GLN A 23 19.28 -18.98 -3.83
C GLN A 23 19.97 -18.98 -2.46
N ASN A 24 19.45 -18.19 -1.51
CA ASN A 24 19.96 -18.08 -0.15
C ASN A 24 18.80 -17.95 0.85
N GLU A 25 18.35 -19.09 1.37
CA GLU A 25 17.22 -19.18 2.29
C GLU A 25 17.46 -18.43 3.61
N ILE A 26 18.68 -18.53 4.17
CA ILE A 26 19.03 -17.92 5.47
C ILE A 26 18.98 -16.40 5.37
N GLU A 27 19.55 -15.83 4.31
CA GLU A 27 19.52 -14.39 4.10
C GLU A 27 18.10 -13.89 3.85
N THR A 28 17.31 -14.63 3.07
CA THR A 28 15.89 -14.31 2.82
C THR A 28 15.09 -14.23 4.12
N LYS A 29 15.25 -15.23 5.00
CA LYS A 29 14.64 -15.25 6.32
C LYS A 29 15.07 -14.06 7.18
N ASN A 30 16.38 -13.77 7.23
CA ASN A 30 16.90 -12.64 7.99
C ASN A 30 16.31 -11.32 7.49
N GLN A 31 16.23 -11.10 6.17
CA GLN A 31 15.66 -9.89 5.59
C GLN A 31 14.15 -9.76 5.85
N GLY A 32 13.39 -10.86 5.79
CA GLY A 32 11.98 -10.87 6.19
C GLY A 32 11.79 -10.40 7.64
N LEU A 33 12.59 -10.95 8.56
CA LEU A 33 12.58 -10.56 9.97
C LEU A 33 13.01 -9.11 10.20
N GLU A 34 14.04 -8.62 9.51
CA GLU A 34 14.48 -7.22 9.61
C GLU A 34 13.40 -6.25 9.06
N ALA A 35 12.71 -6.61 7.98
CA ALA A 35 11.59 -5.83 7.48
C ALA A 35 10.45 -5.74 8.52
N ALA A 36 10.09 -6.87 9.15
CA ALA A 36 9.10 -6.88 10.23
C ALA A 36 9.52 -6.00 11.42
N LYS A 37 10.79 -6.07 11.85
CA LYS A 37 11.34 -5.19 12.90
C LYS A 37 11.31 -3.70 12.52
N ALA A 38 11.46 -3.37 11.23
CA ALA A 38 11.33 -2.01 10.71
C ALA A 38 9.86 -1.52 10.62
N GLY A 39 8.90 -2.33 11.07
CA GLY A 39 7.47 -2.06 11.05
C GLY A 39 6.84 -2.25 9.66
N ILE A 40 7.41 -3.11 8.82
CA ILE A 40 6.88 -3.45 7.51
C ILE A 40 6.14 -4.79 7.62
N THR A 41 4.86 -4.82 7.24
CA THR A 41 4.17 -6.10 7.04
C THR A 41 4.55 -6.63 5.68
N VAL A 42 5.13 -7.83 5.63
CA VAL A 42 5.53 -8.49 4.38
C VAL A 42 4.51 -9.56 4.04
N ILE A 43 3.96 -9.47 2.83
CA ILE A 43 3.04 -10.43 2.22
C ILE A 43 3.78 -11.12 1.08
N SER A 44 3.83 -12.45 1.09
CA SER A 44 4.50 -13.23 0.04
C SER A 44 3.49 -13.93 -0.87
N VAL A 45 3.78 -13.91 -2.16
CA VAL A 45 2.94 -14.51 -3.22
C VAL A 45 3.84 -15.39 -4.09
N GLY A 46 3.72 -16.70 -3.94
CA GLY A 46 4.38 -17.70 -4.78
C GLY A 46 3.57 -18.02 -6.04
N ILE A 47 4.25 -18.21 -7.16
CA ILE A 47 3.64 -18.51 -8.47
C ILE A 47 4.36 -19.71 -9.09
N ASP A 48 4.25 -20.86 -8.47
CA ASP A 48 4.61 -22.19 -9.03
C ASP A 48 4.21 -23.23 -7.96
N ASN A 49 4.00 -24.49 -8.36
CA ASN A 49 3.85 -25.59 -7.41
C ASN A 49 5.19 -26.11 -6.86
N LYS A 50 6.33 -25.68 -7.43
CA LYS A 50 7.68 -26.09 -7.02
C LYS A 50 8.29 -25.21 -5.92
N ILE A 51 7.65 -24.11 -5.57
CA ILE A 51 8.11 -23.25 -4.47
C ILE A 51 7.84 -23.97 -3.15
N ARG A 52 8.86 -24.08 -2.31
CA ARG A 52 8.69 -24.61 -0.96
C ARG A 52 7.95 -23.58 -0.12
N TYR A 53 6.94 -24.02 0.61
CA TYR A 53 6.19 -23.14 1.52
C TYR A 53 7.10 -22.36 2.49
N GLN A 54 8.18 -22.99 2.98
CA GLN A 54 9.14 -22.35 3.87
C GLN A 54 9.82 -21.13 3.24
N GLU A 55 10.05 -21.10 1.92
CA GLU A 55 10.62 -19.92 1.23
C GLU A 55 9.67 -18.72 1.34
N LEU A 56 8.39 -18.95 1.10
CA LEU A 56 7.36 -17.91 1.20
C LEU A 56 7.14 -17.48 2.65
N LEU A 57 7.22 -18.41 3.60
CA LEU A 57 7.12 -18.15 5.02
C LEU A 57 8.31 -17.31 5.53
N ASN A 58 9.53 -17.61 5.06
CA ASN A 58 10.73 -16.84 5.38
C ASN A 58 10.62 -15.39 4.87
N ILE A 59 10.07 -15.19 3.66
CA ILE A 59 9.80 -13.84 3.13
C ILE A 59 8.78 -13.11 4.00
N ALA A 60 7.69 -13.80 4.40
CA ALA A 60 6.62 -13.27 5.23
C ALA A 60 6.98 -13.15 6.73
N ALA A 61 8.26 -13.21 7.09
CA ALA A 61 8.74 -13.08 8.47
C ALA A 61 8.10 -14.08 9.45
N GLU A 62 7.88 -15.32 8.99
CA GLU A 62 7.22 -16.40 9.74
C GLU A 62 5.72 -16.18 10.04
N ASP A 63 5.09 -15.17 9.43
CA ASP A 63 3.63 -14.97 9.50
C ASP A 63 2.93 -15.76 8.38
N SER A 64 2.46 -16.95 8.72
CA SER A 64 1.73 -17.83 7.80
C SER A 64 0.45 -17.21 7.25
N GLY A 65 -0.14 -16.22 7.94
CA GLY A 65 -1.33 -15.52 7.50
C GLY A 65 -1.08 -14.54 6.35
N ASN A 66 0.19 -14.27 6.03
CA ASN A 66 0.60 -13.37 4.93
C ASN A 66 1.23 -14.14 3.75
N VAL A 67 1.02 -15.46 3.67
CA VAL A 67 1.55 -16.32 2.61
C VAL A 67 0.45 -16.74 1.65
N PHE A 68 0.64 -16.43 0.37
CA PHE A 68 -0.20 -16.86 -0.73
C PHE A 68 0.61 -17.69 -1.71
N ASN A 69 0.02 -18.75 -2.26
CA ASN A 69 0.65 -19.52 -3.32
C ASN A 69 -0.37 -19.87 -4.40
N VAL A 70 -0.10 -19.48 -5.64
CA VAL A 70 -0.89 -19.81 -6.81
C VAL A 70 -0.11 -20.74 -7.73
N THR A 71 -0.81 -21.52 -8.55
CA THR A 71 -0.16 -22.51 -9.42
C THR A 71 0.41 -21.93 -10.71
N LYS A 72 -0.22 -20.86 -11.24
CA LYS A 72 0.15 -20.23 -12.51
C LYS A 72 -0.10 -18.72 -12.42
N PHE A 73 0.62 -17.96 -13.25
CA PHE A 73 0.41 -16.52 -13.37
C PHE A 73 -1.03 -16.14 -13.74
N SER A 74 -1.73 -16.97 -14.53
CA SER A 74 -3.14 -16.76 -14.89
C SER A 74 -4.10 -16.81 -13.71
N ASP A 75 -3.69 -17.46 -12.62
CA ASP A 75 -4.55 -17.67 -11.45
C ASP A 75 -4.44 -16.50 -10.47
N LEU A 76 -3.46 -15.60 -10.65
CA LEU A 76 -3.27 -14.42 -9.80
C LEU A 76 -4.51 -13.53 -9.78
N ASP A 77 -5.20 -13.35 -10.92
CA ASP A 77 -6.39 -12.51 -11.00
C ASP A 77 -7.47 -12.91 -9.99
N ALA A 78 -7.59 -14.21 -9.69
CA ALA A 78 -8.52 -14.73 -8.69
C ALA A 78 -8.07 -14.44 -7.25
N THR A 79 -6.78 -14.27 -7.01
CA THR A 79 -6.17 -14.06 -5.68
C THR A 79 -5.92 -12.57 -5.37
N VAL A 80 -5.96 -11.67 -6.35
CA VAL A 80 -5.76 -10.22 -6.16
C VAL A 80 -6.71 -9.63 -5.11
N ASN A 81 -7.98 -10.04 -5.10
CA ASN A 81 -8.94 -9.53 -4.12
C ASN A 81 -8.57 -9.96 -2.68
N GLU A 82 -8.18 -11.21 -2.49
CA GLU A 82 -7.76 -11.74 -1.18
C GLU A 82 -6.49 -11.06 -0.67
N ILE A 83 -5.51 -10.84 -1.57
CA ILE A 83 -4.30 -10.07 -1.26
C ILE A 83 -4.67 -8.62 -0.91
N GLY A 84 -5.62 -8.01 -1.63
CA GLY A 84 -6.13 -6.68 -1.36
C GLY A 84 -6.74 -6.54 0.03
N GLU A 85 -7.63 -7.48 0.40
CA GLU A 85 -8.21 -7.55 1.74
C GLU A 85 -7.12 -7.71 2.81
N LYS A 86 -6.12 -8.55 2.56
CA LYS A 86 -4.99 -8.73 3.46
C LYS A 86 -4.18 -7.46 3.68
N ILE A 87 -3.94 -6.69 2.62
CA ILE A 87 -3.28 -5.39 2.69
C ILE A 87 -4.11 -4.44 3.57
N CYS A 88 -5.43 -4.39 3.38
CA CYS A 88 -6.33 -3.56 4.20
C CYS A 88 -6.28 -3.95 5.69
N GLU A 89 -6.33 -5.25 6.01
CA GLU A 89 -6.17 -5.73 7.39
C GLU A 89 -4.84 -5.28 8.00
N ALA A 90 -3.74 -5.40 7.24
CA ALA A 90 -2.41 -5.03 7.71
C ALA A 90 -2.31 -3.51 7.96
N VAL A 91 -2.93 -2.70 7.11
CA VAL A 91 -3.03 -1.24 7.28
C VAL A 91 -3.74 -0.90 8.60
N GLU A 92 -4.87 -1.52 8.88
CA GLU A 92 -5.64 -1.24 10.11
C GLU A 92 -4.89 -1.71 11.38
N LYS A 93 -4.22 -2.87 11.34
CA LYS A 93 -3.37 -3.35 12.44
C LYS A 93 -2.23 -2.38 12.74
N GLN A 94 -1.59 -1.81 11.72
CA GLN A 94 -0.50 -0.84 11.91
C GLN A 94 -0.99 0.54 12.38
N LYS A 95 -2.20 0.95 12.03
CA LYS A 95 -2.81 2.17 12.57
C LYS A 95 -3.16 2.02 14.06
N ALA A 96 -3.68 0.86 14.47
CA ALA A 96 -4.08 0.59 15.85
C ALA A 96 -2.90 0.50 16.84
N THR A 97 -1.72 0.12 16.36
CA THR A 97 -0.50 -0.06 17.18
C THR A 97 0.31 1.21 17.37
N LYS A 98 0.03 2.28 16.60
CA LYS A 98 0.57 3.61 16.88
C LYS A 98 -0.33 4.31 17.88
N PRO A 99 0.18 4.90 18.98
CA PRO A 99 -0.64 5.76 19.82
C PRO A 99 -1.14 6.93 18.96
N VAL A 100 -2.43 6.90 18.63
CA VAL A 100 -3.13 8.07 18.11
C VAL A 100 -3.10 9.08 19.25
N THR A 101 -2.17 10.02 19.22
CA THR A 101 -2.34 11.29 19.93
C THR A 101 -3.57 11.94 19.30
N LYS A 102 -4.75 11.62 19.85
CA LYS A 102 -5.96 12.37 19.61
C LYS A 102 -5.73 13.74 20.22
N THR A 103 -5.21 14.67 19.44
CA THR A 103 -5.47 16.09 19.71
C THR A 103 -6.99 16.26 19.65
N PRO A 104 -7.66 16.77 20.69
CA PRO A 104 -9.07 17.09 20.61
C PRO A 104 -9.22 18.10 19.47
N ASN A 105 -10.11 17.82 18.54
CA ASN A 105 -10.46 18.77 17.49
C ASN A 105 -11.16 19.96 18.19
N THR A 106 -10.38 20.98 18.58
CA THR A 106 -10.90 22.26 19.04
C THR A 106 -11.51 22.93 17.82
N THR A 107 -12.83 23.06 17.88
CA THR A 107 -13.65 23.92 17.03
C THR A 107 -13.03 25.32 16.96
N GLU A 108 -12.40 25.66 15.83
CA GLU A 108 -12.25 27.06 15.43
C GLU A 108 -13.36 27.39 14.42
N PRO A 109 -14.11 28.48 14.64
CA PRO A 109 -15.19 28.88 13.75
C PRO A 109 -14.61 29.47 12.47
N VAL A 110 -15.04 28.95 11.32
CA VAL A 110 -14.83 29.63 10.03
C VAL A 110 -15.60 30.95 10.11
N THR A 111 -14.85 32.04 10.29
CA THR A 111 -15.37 33.40 10.17
C THR A 111 -15.40 33.72 8.68
N GLU A 112 -16.57 33.55 8.05
CA GLU A 112 -16.83 34.07 6.72
C GLU A 112 -16.84 35.60 6.77
N THR A 113 -16.02 36.24 5.93
CA THR A 113 -16.19 37.64 5.55
C THR A 113 -16.71 37.65 4.11
N PRO A 114 -17.86 38.29 3.82
CA PRO A 114 -18.41 38.39 2.48
C PRO A 114 -17.85 39.61 1.73
N GLU A 115 -18.28 39.73 0.48
CA GLU A 115 -18.15 40.84 -0.47
C GLU A 115 -17.09 40.69 -1.57
N THR A 116 -17.37 41.03 -2.83
CA THR A 116 -18.61 41.43 -3.50
C THR A 116 -18.33 41.33 -5.01
N THR A 117 -19.27 40.69 -5.69
CA THR A 117 -19.59 40.76 -7.13
C THR A 117 -19.52 42.16 -7.70
N GLU A 118 -19.14 42.32 -8.98
CA GLU A 118 -19.93 43.09 -9.98
C GLU A 118 -19.32 43.01 -11.40
N PRO A 119 -20.08 43.30 -12.50
CA PRO A 119 -20.53 42.21 -13.39
C PRO A 119 -20.53 42.52 -14.93
N VAL A 120 -20.95 41.52 -15.73
CA VAL A 120 -21.56 41.48 -17.10
C VAL A 120 -20.84 42.25 -18.24
N THR A 121 -20.65 41.76 -19.48
CA THR A 121 -21.70 41.44 -20.48
C THR A 121 -21.10 40.92 -21.81
N GLU A 122 -21.48 39.71 -22.22
CA GLU A 122 -22.20 39.32 -23.48
C GLU A 122 -22.27 40.32 -24.68
N THR A 123 -22.32 40.00 -25.99
CA THR A 123 -22.43 38.76 -26.83
C THR A 123 -22.01 39.11 -28.32
N PRO A 124 -22.58 38.59 -29.43
CA PRO A 124 -22.07 37.56 -30.37
C PRO A 124 -21.82 38.02 -31.84
N LYS A 125 -21.22 37.16 -32.71
CA LYS A 125 -21.70 36.77 -34.08
C LYS A 125 -20.65 36.05 -34.96
N THR A 126 -21.07 34.91 -35.52
CA THR A 126 -20.55 34.03 -36.60
C THR A 126 -20.51 34.75 -38.00
N PRO A 127 -20.08 34.20 -39.19
CA PRO A 127 -19.95 32.78 -39.63
C PRO A 127 -18.80 32.39 -40.64
N LYS A 128 -18.69 31.06 -40.91
CA LYS A 128 -18.39 30.32 -42.18
C LYS A 128 -17.09 30.49 -43.03
N SER A 129 -16.46 29.31 -43.27
CA SER A 129 -16.07 28.69 -44.58
C SER A 129 -14.68 28.94 -45.22
N VAL A 130 -14.20 27.88 -45.91
CA VAL A 130 -13.10 27.76 -46.91
C VAL A 130 -11.72 27.54 -46.26
N THR A 131 -10.96 26.45 -46.48
CA THR A 131 -10.70 25.58 -47.64
C THR A 131 -10.56 24.12 -47.21
#